data_AF-A0A060ZRK3-F1
#
_entry.id   AF-A0A060ZRK3-F1
#
_cell.length_a   1.000
_cell.length_b   1.000
_cell.length_c   1.000
_cell.angle_alpha   90.00
_cell.angle_beta   90.00
_cell.angle_gamma   90.00
#
_symmetry.space_group_name_H-M   'P 1'
#
loop_
_entity.id
_entity.type
_entity.pdbx_description
1 polymer ?
#
loop_
_entity_poly.entity_id
_entity_poly.type
_entity_poly.pdbx_seq_one_letter_code
_entity_poly.pdbx_strand_id
1 'polypeptide(L)'
;SSSVPGLTWQDKMTALRSKMAERKISWFVATALDEIAWLFNLRGSDIEYNPVFFAYAIVGMNTIRLFVDIKRLAVPTVREHLQLDTPSKVELSIQTAPYESVFTELQAVCASLGPKEKVWISDKASCALMQVIPKVRECDCVIPDTKWL
;
A
#
# COMPACT_ATOMS: atom_id res chain seq x y z
N SER A 1 5.19 20.72 4.29
CA SER A 1 3.87 21.20 3.84
C SER A 1 3.57 20.59 2.48
N SER A 2 2.78 19.51 2.40
CA SER A 2 2.60 18.85 1.09
C SER A 2 1.33 18.00 1.01
N SER A 3 0.21 18.50 1.50
CA SER A 3 -1.09 17.93 1.11
C SER A 3 -1.58 18.77 -0.06
N VAL A 4 -1.58 18.22 -1.28
CA VAL A 4 -2.26 18.87 -2.41
C VAL A 4 -3.76 18.82 -2.09
N PRO A 5 -4.43 19.95 -1.83
CA PRO A 5 -5.84 19.94 -1.46
C PRO A 5 -6.66 19.63 -2.71
N GLY A 6 -7.29 18.45 -2.76
CA GLY A 6 -8.28 18.12 -3.79
C GLY A 6 -8.18 16.73 -4.41
N LEU A 7 -7.06 16.01 -4.29
CA LEU A 7 -6.99 14.63 -4.81
C LEU A 7 -7.49 13.62 -3.78
N THR A 8 -8.43 12.80 -4.21
CA THR A 8 -8.94 11.68 -3.42
C THR A 8 -7.90 10.55 -3.37
N TRP A 9 -8.01 9.65 -2.40
CA TRP A 9 -7.08 8.51 -2.33
C TRP A 9 -7.24 7.57 -3.54
N GLN A 10 -8.45 7.56 -4.13
CA GLN A 10 -8.77 6.85 -5.36
C GLN A 10 -8.00 7.40 -6.56
N ASP A 11 -7.89 8.73 -6.69
CA ASP A 11 -7.08 9.36 -7.74
C ASP A 11 -5.60 9.01 -7.58
N LYS A 12 -5.10 9.03 -6.34
CA LYS A 12 -3.72 8.63 -6.04
C LYS A 12 -3.46 7.17 -6.38
N MET A 13 -4.41 6.27 -6.07
CA MET A 13 -4.30 4.86 -6.45
C MET A 13 -4.31 4.66 -7.96
N THR A 14 -5.13 5.43 -8.67
CA THR A 14 -5.17 5.38 -10.14
C THR A 14 -3.84 5.86 -10.73
N ALA A 15 -3.28 6.94 -10.21
CA ALA A 15 -1.96 7.45 -10.62
C ALA A 15 -0.84 6.44 -10.32
N LEU A 16 -0.85 5.83 -9.13
CA LEU A 16 0.09 4.78 -8.75
C LEU A 16 0.01 3.58 -9.71
N ARG A 17 -1.20 3.12 -10.03
CA ARG A 17 -1.43 2.04 -11.00
C ARG A 17 -0.93 2.37 -12.39
N SER A 18 -1.16 3.60 -12.85
CA SER A 18 -0.62 4.06 -14.12
C SER A 18 0.92 3.95 -14.14
N LYS A 19 1.59 4.40 -13.07
CA LYS A 19 3.04 4.28 -12.92
C LYS A 19 3.53 2.83 -12.83
N MET A 20 2.80 1.97 -12.15
CA MET A 20 3.10 0.54 -12.12
C MET A 20 3.01 -0.06 -13.53
N ALA A 21 1.97 0.29 -14.30
CA ALA A 21 1.75 -0.21 -15.65
C ALA A 21 2.84 0.26 -16.63
N GLU A 22 3.22 1.54 -16.58
CA GLU A 22 4.34 2.12 -17.34
C GLU A 22 5.65 1.32 -17.16
N ARG A 23 5.89 0.85 -15.93
CA ARG A 23 7.12 0.13 -15.55
C ARG A 23 6.99 -1.39 -15.58
N LYS A 24 5.85 -1.93 -16.02
CA LYS A 24 5.53 -3.38 -15.99
C LYS A 24 5.69 -3.99 -14.60
N ILE A 25 5.29 -3.23 -13.59
CA ILE A 25 5.21 -3.64 -12.19
C ILE A 25 3.80 -4.15 -11.96
N SER A 26 3.67 -5.31 -11.33
CA SER A 26 2.37 -5.92 -11.07
C SER A 26 1.85 -5.62 -9.67
N TRP A 27 2.77 -5.43 -8.72
CA TRP A 27 2.46 -5.20 -7.31
C TRP A 27 3.36 -4.13 -6.73
N PHE A 28 2.79 -3.29 -5.87
CA PHE A 28 3.47 -2.26 -5.12
C PHE A 28 3.29 -2.51 -3.61
N VAL A 29 4.37 -2.41 -2.86
CA VAL A 29 4.43 -2.70 -1.42
C VAL A 29 4.91 -1.46 -0.69
N ALA A 30 4.00 -0.81 0.03
CA ALA A 30 4.30 0.30 0.92
C ALA A 30 4.60 -0.21 2.32
N THR A 31 5.73 0.25 2.86
CA THR A 31 6.26 -0.15 4.17
C THR A 31 6.40 1.01 5.14
N ALA A 32 6.52 2.25 4.65
CA ALA A 32 6.54 3.41 5.50
C ALA A 32 5.11 3.87 5.83
N LEU A 33 4.86 4.17 7.10
CA LEU A 33 3.59 4.71 7.57
C LEU A 33 3.23 6.03 6.87
N ASP A 34 4.20 6.92 6.68
CA ASP A 34 3.99 8.20 5.99
C ASP A 34 3.53 8.01 4.54
N GLU A 35 4.03 6.98 3.85
CA GLU A 35 3.61 6.64 2.49
C GLU A 35 2.18 6.12 2.48
N ILE A 36 1.85 5.21 3.40
CA ILE A 36 0.50 4.64 3.54
C ILE A 36 -0.50 5.74 3.90
N ALA A 37 -0.18 6.58 4.88
CA ALA A 37 -1.00 7.72 5.28
C ALA A 37 -1.24 8.68 4.11
N TRP A 38 -0.21 8.96 3.31
CA TRP A 38 -0.34 9.78 2.12
C TRP A 38 -1.18 9.12 1.01
N LEU A 39 -1.03 7.82 0.77
CA LEU A 39 -1.78 7.09 -0.25
C LEU A 39 -3.27 7.05 0.06
N PHE A 40 -3.63 6.73 1.30
CA PHE A 40 -5.01 6.57 1.74
C PHE A 40 -5.66 7.86 2.26
N ASN A 41 -4.94 8.98 2.25
CA ASN A 41 -5.37 10.23 2.89
C ASN A 41 -5.77 10.05 4.37
N LEU A 42 -5.12 9.12 5.07
CA LEU A 42 -5.32 8.94 6.50
C LEU A 42 -4.50 10.01 7.21
N ARG A 43 -5.14 10.89 7.99
CA ARG A 43 -4.38 11.85 8.80
C ARG A 43 -3.76 11.10 9.98
N GLY A 44 -2.57 11.50 10.41
CA GLY A 44 -1.91 10.94 11.61
C GLY A 44 -2.71 11.18 12.92
N SER A 45 -3.83 11.88 12.86
CA SER A 45 -4.82 11.97 13.93
C SER A 45 -5.89 10.87 13.88
N ASP A 46 -6.16 10.24 12.73
CA ASP A 46 -7.04 9.07 12.60
C ASP A 46 -6.33 7.77 13.01
N ILE A 47 -5.01 7.72 12.81
CA ILE A 47 -4.13 6.67 13.32
C ILE A 47 -3.16 7.37 14.26
N GLU A 48 -3.39 7.30 15.58
CA GLU A 48 -2.42 7.80 16.57
C GLU A 48 -1.01 7.36 16.17
N TYR A 49 -0.17 8.34 15.85
CA TYR A 49 1.22 8.14 15.47
C TYR A 49 2.00 7.66 16.69
N ASN A 50 1.80 6.39 17.05
CA ASN A 50 2.54 5.75 18.12
C ASN A 50 3.80 5.16 17.49
N PRO A 51 5.02 5.48 17.96
CA PRO A 51 6.29 5.03 17.37
C PRO A 51 6.51 3.50 17.44
N VAL A 52 5.50 2.74 17.87
CA VAL A 52 5.48 1.27 18.01
C VAL A 52 4.49 0.63 17.02
N PHE A 53 3.78 1.41 16.21
CA PHE A 53 2.79 0.86 15.28
C PHE A 53 3.39 0.63 13.90
N PHE A 54 3.07 -0.50 13.28
CA PHE A 54 3.48 -0.80 11.92
C PHE A 54 2.25 -1.14 11.08
N ALA A 55 2.21 -0.61 9.86
CA ALA A 55 1.21 -0.97 8.86
C ALA A 55 1.93 -1.22 7.53
N TYR A 56 1.36 -2.10 6.72
CA TYR A 56 1.81 -2.36 5.37
C TYR A 56 0.66 -2.23 4.39
N ALA A 57 0.94 -1.84 3.16
CA ALA A 57 -0.05 -1.90 2.09
C ALA A 57 0.54 -2.62 0.88
N ILE A 58 -0.19 -3.60 0.37
CA ILE A 58 0.12 -4.29 -0.88
C ILE A 58 -0.94 -3.89 -1.90
N VAL A 59 -0.53 -3.18 -2.93
CA VAL A 59 -1.38 -2.66 -3.99
C VAL A 59 -1.11 -3.44 -5.26
N GLY A 60 -2.12 -4.13 -5.77
CA GLY A 60 -2.12 -4.71 -7.10
C GLY A 60 -2.83 -3.82 -8.13
N MET A 61 -2.85 -4.28 -9.38
CA MET A 61 -3.56 -3.59 -10.47
C MET A 61 -5.07 -3.48 -10.24
N ASN A 62 -5.67 -4.47 -9.56
CA ASN A 62 -7.11 -4.53 -9.31
C ASN A 62 -7.47 -4.80 -7.85
N THR A 63 -6.48 -4.86 -6.97
CA THR A 63 -6.66 -5.23 -5.56
C THR A 63 -5.85 -4.29 -4.68
N ILE A 64 -6.35 -4.02 -3.49
CA ILE A 64 -5.65 -3.24 -2.47
C ILE A 64 -5.74 -4.03 -1.17
N ARG A 65 -4.61 -4.30 -0.53
CA ARG A 65 -4.54 -5.00 0.74
C ARG A 65 -3.87 -4.11 1.77
N LEU A 66 -4.54 -3.85 2.88
CA LEU A 66 -4.03 -3.06 3.99
C LEU A 66 -3.83 -3.97 5.20
N PHE A 67 -2.59 -4.06 5.66
CA PHE A 67 -2.15 -4.88 6.79
C PHE A 67 -1.92 -3.98 7.98
N VAL A 68 -2.82 -4.06 8.95
CA VAL A 68 -2.85 -3.13 10.08
C VAL A 68 -3.61 -3.80 11.22
N ASP A 69 -3.43 -3.31 12.45
CA ASP A 69 -4.21 -3.82 13.57
C ASP A 69 -5.71 -3.53 13.35
N ILE A 70 -6.51 -4.61 13.31
CA ILE A 70 -7.95 -4.55 13.06
C ILE A 70 -8.66 -3.68 14.11
N LYS A 71 -8.12 -3.56 15.32
CA LYS A 71 -8.69 -2.69 16.36
C LYS A 71 -8.70 -1.22 15.94
N ARG A 72 -7.74 -0.78 15.13
CA ARG A 72 -7.69 0.60 14.61
C ARG A 72 -8.62 0.79 13.41
N LEU A 73 -8.83 -0.26 12.62
CA LEU A 73 -9.85 -0.27 11.56
C LEU A 73 -11.28 -0.43 12.09
N ALA A 74 -11.45 -0.77 13.37
CA ALA A 74 -12.77 -0.80 14.00
C ALA A 74 -13.37 0.61 14.17
N VAL A 75 -12.59 1.67 13.94
CA VAL A 75 -13.07 3.05 13.99
C VAL A 75 -13.98 3.33 12.79
N PRO A 76 -15.26 3.68 13.00
CA PRO A 76 -16.23 3.81 11.92
C PRO A 76 -15.88 4.89 10.89
N THR A 77 -15.24 5.99 11.31
CA THR A 77 -14.79 7.06 10.41
C THR A 77 -13.76 6.57 9.39
N VAL A 78 -12.82 5.70 9.81
CA VAL A 78 -11.81 5.12 8.91
C VAL A 78 -12.45 4.14 7.94
N ARG A 79 -13.37 3.29 8.41
CA ARG A 79 -14.08 2.33 7.55
C ARG A 79 -14.90 3.01 6.46
N GLU A 80 -15.60 4.09 6.82
CA GLU A 80 -16.40 4.88 5.90
C GLU A 80 -15.52 5.61 4.87
N HIS A 81 -14.43 6.25 5.32
CA HIS A 81 -13.48 6.95 4.45
C HIS A 81 -12.80 6.00 3.45
N LEU A 82 -12.43 4.81 3.90
CA LEU A 82 -11.83 3.75 3.06
C LEU A 82 -12.87 2.94 2.29
N GLN A 83 -14.17 3.19 2.50
CA GLN A 83 -15.28 2.47 1.87
C GLN A 83 -15.16 0.95 1.98
N LEU A 84 -14.76 0.44 3.14
CA LEU A 84 -14.52 -0.99 3.35
C LEU A 84 -15.80 -1.82 3.18
N ASP A 85 -16.92 -1.28 3.66
CA ASP A 85 -18.21 -1.97 3.65
C ASP A 85 -18.99 -1.74 2.33
N THR A 86 -18.77 -0.61 1.66
CA THR A 86 -19.48 -0.23 0.41
C THR A 86 -18.51 0.37 -0.62
N PRO A 87 -17.67 -0.45 -1.29
CA PRO A 87 -16.68 0.06 -2.23
C PRO A 87 -17.34 0.65 -3.49
N SER A 88 -16.98 1.88 -3.85
CA SER A 88 -17.50 2.53 -5.07
C SER A 88 -17.08 1.81 -6.36
N LYS A 89 -15.92 1.14 -6.35
CA LYS A 89 -15.44 0.30 -7.45
C LYS A 89 -14.78 -0.95 -6.89
N VAL A 90 -14.95 -2.09 -7.56
CA VAL A 90 -14.32 -3.36 -7.17
C VAL A 90 -12.80 -3.24 -7.14
N GLU A 91 -12.20 -2.51 -8.08
CA GLU A 91 -10.76 -2.26 -8.12
C GLU A 91 -10.26 -1.41 -6.94
N LEU A 92 -11.13 -0.67 -6.27
CA LEU A 92 -10.81 0.15 -5.10
C LEU A 92 -11.19 -0.57 -3.79
N SER A 93 -11.63 -1.83 -3.85
CA SER A 93 -11.92 -2.59 -2.64
C SER A 93 -10.63 -2.84 -1.85
N ILE A 94 -10.62 -2.34 -0.61
CA ILE A 94 -9.50 -2.52 0.30
C ILE A 94 -9.79 -3.75 1.16
N GLN A 95 -8.97 -4.79 0.97
CA GLN A 95 -8.96 -5.98 1.80
C GLN A 95 -8.11 -5.69 3.02
N THR A 96 -8.68 -5.85 4.21
CA THR A 96 -7.96 -5.60 5.45
C THR A 96 -7.53 -6.92 6.08
N ALA A 97 -6.30 -6.96 6.57
CA ALA A 97 -5.70 -8.15 7.16
C ALA A 97 -4.85 -7.75 8.38
N PRO A 98 -4.64 -8.67 9.33
CA PRO A 98 -3.76 -8.39 10.46
C PRO A 98 -2.32 -8.18 9.98
N TYR A 99 -1.62 -7.28 10.67
CA TYR A 99 -0.24 -6.90 10.38
C TYR A 99 0.69 -8.10 10.16
N GLU A 100 0.59 -9.13 11.01
CA GLU A 100 1.47 -10.30 10.99
C GLU A 100 1.33 -11.15 9.71
N SER A 101 0.17 -11.08 9.05
CA SER A 101 -0.10 -11.84 7.82
C SER A 101 0.55 -11.24 6.58
N VAL A 102 1.16 -10.05 6.66
CA VAL A 102 1.82 -9.40 5.51
C VAL A 102 2.87 -10.31 4.87
N PHE A 103 3.63 -11.06 5.66
CA PHE A 103 4.70 -11.92 5.16
C PHE A 103 4.13 -13.09 4.35
N THR A 104 3.10 -13.74 4.88
CA THR A 104 2.40 -14.84 4.21
C THR A 104 1.76 -14.37 2.91
N GLU A 105 1.09 -13.21 2.93
CA GLU A 105 0.45 -12.66 1.74
C GLU A 105 1.46 -12.20 0.70
N LEU A 106 2.57 -11.58 1.12
CA LEU A 106 3.65 -11.19 0.21
C LEU A 106 4.32 -12.41 -0.42
N GLN A 107 4.52 -13.49 0.35
CA GLN A 107 5.00 -14.77 -0.16
C GLN A 107 4.03 -15.37 -1.18
N ALA A 108 2.73 -15.36 -0.89
CA ALA A 108 1.69 -15.86 -1.81
C ALA A 108 1.65 -15.03 -3.09
N VAL A 109 1.74 -13.70 -2.99
CA VAL A 109 1.88 -12.79 -4.14
C VAL A 109 3.12 -13.20 -4.93
N CYS A 110 4.29 -13.27 -4.29
CA CYS A 110 5.54 -13.65 -4.95
C CYS A 110 5.49 -15.01 -5.64
N ALA A 111 4.81 -16.00 -5.04
CA ALA A 111 4.60 -17.32 -5.62
C ALA A 111 3.66 -17.28 -6.83
N SER A 112 2.65 -16.40 -6.82
CA SER A 112 1.71 -16.21 -7.92
C SER A 112 2.27 -15.41 -9.11
N LEU A 113 3.37 -14.66 -8.90
CA LEU A 113 3.99 -13.84 -9.95
C LEU A 113 4.58 -14.70 -11.08
N GLY A 114 4.24 -14.30 -12.30
CA GLY A 114 4.85 -14.82 -13.52
C GLY A 114 6.35 -14.46 -13.64
N PRO A 115 7.08 -15.11 -14.57
CA PRO A 115 8.53 -14.96 -14.71
C PRO A 115 9.00 -13.57 -15.16
N LYS A 116 8.10 -12.71 -15.66
CA LYS A 116 8.41 -11.35 -16.13
C LYS A 116 7.80 -10.25 -15.23
N GLU A 117 7.04 -10.65 -14.23
CA GLU A 117 6.38 -9.69 -13.35
C GLU A 117 7.34 -9.20 -12.27
N LYS A 118 7.19 -7.93 -11.92
CA LYS A 118 8.03 -7.25 -10.94
C LYS A 118 7.21 -6.72 -9.79
N VAL A 119 7.82 -6.73 -8.61
CA VAL A 119 7.28 -6.12 -7.40
C VAL A 119 8.07 -4.86 -7.12
N TRP A 120 7.34 -3.79 -6.86
CA TRP A 120 7.90 -2.53 -6.43
C TRP A 120 7.76 -2.43 -4.92
N ILE A 121 8.87 -2.40 -4.22
CA ILE A 121 8.91 -2.17 -2.78
C ILE A 121 9.57 -0.82 -2.49
N SER A 122 9.12 -0.12 -1.46
CA SER A 122 9.77 1.11 -1.02
C SER A 122 11.17 0.80 -0.49
N ASP A 123 12.16 1.63 -0.83
CA ASP A 123 13.54 1.56 -0.31
C ASP A 123 13.59 1.64 1.23
N LYS A 124 12.57 2.24 1.85
CA LYS A 124 12.39 2.30 3.32
C LYS A 124 11.89 0.98 3.93
N ALA A 125 11.78 -0.09 3.15
CA ALA A 125 11.35 -1.38 3.66
C ALA A 125 12.32 -1.99 4.67
N SER A 126 11.76 -2.65 5.68
CA SER A 126 12.55 -3.46 6.60
C SER A 126 13.25 -4.59 5.84
N CYS A 127 14.48 -4.90 6.24
CA CYS A 127 15.29 -5.97 5.65
C CYS A 127 14.53 -7.32 5.59
N ALA A 128 13.62 -7.56 6.54
CA ALA A 128 12.78 -8.75 6.56
C ALA A 128 11.88 -8.89 5.31
N LEU A 129 11.35 -7.78 4.77
CA LEU A 129 10.50 -7.81 3.57
C LEU A 129 11.33 -7.92 2.29
N MET A 130 12.49 -7.27 2.25
CA MET A 130 13.44 -7.44 1.14
C MET A 130 13.95 -8.88 1.02
N GLN A 131 14.00 -9.65 2.11
CA GLN A 131 14.35 -11.07 2.05
C GLN A 131 13.26 -11.95 1.43
N VAL A 132 12.00 -11.54 1.52
CA VAL A 132 10.87 -12.29 0.94
C VAL A 132 10.83 -12.14 -0.57
N ILE A 133 11.17 -10.95 -1.08
CA ILE A 133 11.16 -10.66 -2.51
C ILE A 133 12.52 -11.07 -3.09
N PRO A 134 12.59 -12.04 -4.02
CA PRO A 134 13.85 -12.38 -4.65
C PRO A 134 14.38 -11.16 -5.44
N LYS A 135 15.63 -10.76 -5.22
CA LYS A 135 16.30 -9.60 -5.86
C LYS A 135 16.10 -9.47 -7.38
N VAL A 136 15.88 -10.58 -8.08
CA VAL A 136 15.63 -10.60 -9.53
C VAL A 136 14.26 -10.02 -9.93
N ARG A 137 13.31 -9.96 -8.99
CA ARG A 137 11.94 -9.46 -9.20
C ARG A 137 11.71 -8.08 -8.58
N GLU A 138 12.70 -7.56 -7.85
CA GLU A 138 12.64 -6.26 -7.19
C GLU A 138 12.84 -5.12 -8.19
N CYS A 139 11.94 -4.15 -8.17
CA CYS A 139 12.12 -2.86 -8.80
C CYS A 139 12.45 -1.83 -7.72
N ASP A 140 13.73 -1.48 -7.63
CA ASP A 140 14.29 -0.47 -6.72
C ASP A 140 13.99 0.96 -7.20
N CYS A 141 12.72 1.22 -7.50
CA CYS A 141 12.27 2.54 -7.91
C CYS A 141 11.97 3.33 -6.64
N VAL A 142 12.71 4.38 -6.37
CA VAL A 142 12.33 5.29 -5.29
C VAL A 142 11.02 5.96 -5.70
N ILE A 143 10.00 5.94 -4.84
CA ILE A 143 8.90 6.90 -4.95
C ILE A 143 9.59 8.24 -4.68
N PRO A 144 9.80 9.12 -5.67
CA PRO A 144 10.47 10.39 -5.46
C PRO A 144 9.81 11.11 -4.28
N ASP A 145 10.66 11.53 -3.35
CA ASP A 145 10.32 12.23 -2.09
C ASP A 145 9.44 13.48 -2.34
N THR A 146 9.53 14.01 -3.56
CA THR A 146 8.55 14.92 -4.15
C THR A 146 7.38 14.11 -4.72
N LYS A 147 6.33 13.99 -3.91
CA LYS A 147 4.95 13.62 -4.28
C LYS A 147 4.70 13.88 -5.77
N TRP A 148 4.16 12.88 -6.47
CA TRP A 148 3.94 12.82 -7.91
C TRP A 148 2.94 13.87 -8.49
N LEU A 149 3.01 15.11 -8.01
CA LEU A 149 2.34 16.33 -8.42
C LEU A 149 3.28 17.52 -8.22
#